data_AF-A0A527H8R0-F1
#
_entry.id   AF-A0A527H8R0-F1
#
_cell.length_a   1.000
_cell.length_b   1.000
_cell.length_c   1.000
_cell.angle_alpha   90.00
_cell.angle_beta   90.00
_cell.angle_gamma   90.00
#
_symmetry.space_group_name_H-M   'P 1'
#
loop_
_entity.id
_entity.type
_entity.pdbx_description
1 polymer ?
#
loop_
_entity_poly.entity_id
_entity_poly.type
_entity_poly.pdbx_seq_one_letter_code
_entity_poly.pdbx_strand_id
1 'polypeptide(L)'
;MVRLRSGLEFDGTTLMERAFNPSNPVLKFNALQDQSDKDEQKGFMQLFSGAVSGLRNPRAHGFINDDAERALEFIAFVSLLAKLLDEATSLT
;
A
#
# COMPACT_ATOMS: atom_id res chain seq x y z
N MET A 1 -0.94 -1.80 -9.69
CA MET A 1 -2.34 -1.94 -9.25
C MET A 1 -2.90 -0.63 -8.72
N VAL A 2 -2.30 0.00 -7.70
CA VAL A 2 -2.82 1.27 -7.13
C VAL A 2 -3.02 2.36 -8.19
N ARG A 3 -2.03 2.64 -9.05
CA ARG A 3 -2.18 3.61 -10.17
C ARG A 3 -3.39 3.33 -11.05
N LEU A 4 -3.61 2.07 -11.43
CA LEU A 4 -4.73 1.68 -12.29
C LEU A 4 -6.08 1.88 -11.58
N ARG A 5 -6.13 1.55 -10.28
CA ARG A 5 -7.33 1.70 -9.45
C ARG A 5 -7.66 3.17 -9.14
N SER A 6 -6.64 4.02 -8.97
CA SER A 6 -6.81 5.42 -8.58
C SER A 6 -6.80 6.40 -9.75
N GLY A 7 -6.28 6.02 -10.92
CA GLY A 7 -6.07 6.92 -12.05
C GLY A 7 -5.00 8.00 -11.81
N LEU A 8 -4.18 7.87 -10.75
CA LEU A 8 -3.17 8.85 -10.39
C LEU A 8 -1.82 8.58 -11.08
N GLU A 9 -1.31 9.57 -11.80
CA GLU A 9 0.00 9.53 -12.47
C GLU A 9 1.16 9.92 -11.52
N PHE A 10 1.23 9.26 -10.36
CA PHE A 10 2.34 9.38 -9.41
C PHE A 10 3.07 8.03 -9.24
N ASP A 11 4.23 8.05 -8.60
CA ASP A 11 5.07 6.88 -8.30
C ASP A 11 5.42 6.77 -6.82
N GLY A 12 5.91 5.59 -6.43
CA GLY A 12 6.53 5.38 -5.11
C GLY A 12 5.60 5.66 -3.94
N THR A 13 6.15 6.24 -2.89
CA THR A 13 5.42 6.66 -1.68
C THR A 13 4.41 7.76 -1.99
N THR A 14 4.74 8.70 -2.90
CA THR A 14 3.83 9.79 -3.28
C THR A 14 2.52 9.25 -3.86
N LEU A 15 2.56 8.19 -4.67
CA LEU A 15 1.34 7.54 -5.16
C LEU A 15 0.48 6.99 -4.02
N MET A 16 1.10 6.32 -3.04
CA MET A 16 0.37 5.72 -1.91
C MET A 16 -0.25 6.80 -1.02
N GLU A 17 0.54 7.83 -0.68
CA GLU A 17 0.09 8.95 0.17
C GLU A 17 -1.04 9.75 -0.48
N ARG A 18 -1.02 9.92 -1.81
CA ARG A 18 -2.08 10.60 -2.56
C ARG A 18 -3.32 9.72 -2.71
N ALA A 19 -3.15 8.43 -3.02
CA ALA A 19 -4.28 7.52 -3.24
C ALA A 19 -5.09 7.27 -1.97
N PHE A 20 -4.42 7.15 -0.81
CA PHE A 20 -5.05 6.71 0.44
C PHE A 20 -5.12 7.81 1.51
N ASN A 21 -4.92 9.09 1.16
CA ASN A 21 -4.93 10.19 2.10
C ASN A 21 -6.22 10.22 2.97
N PRO A 22 -6.15 10.18 4.31
CA PRO A 22 -7.36 10.14 5.14
C PRO A 22 -8.26 11.38 5.04
N SER A 23 -7.71 12.52 4.64
CA SER A 23 -8.45 13.77 4.48
C SER A 23 -9.03 13.95 3.09
N ASN A 24 -8.41 13.37 2.07
CA ASN A 24 -8.87 13.45 0.68
C ASN A 24 -8.43 12.21 -0.13
N PRO A 25 -9.02 11.03 0.16
CA PRO A 25 -8.61 9.78 -0.48
C PRO A 25 -9.14 9.70 -1.90
N VAL A 26 -8.44 8.99 -2.78
CA VAL A 26 -9.02 8.50 -4.04
C VAL A 26 -9.62 7.11 -3.84
N LEU A 27 -8.96 6.30 -3.01
CA LEU A 27 -9.35 4.95 -2.65
C LEU A 27 -9.55 4.84 -1.14
N LYS A 28 -10.65 4.22 -0.73
CA LYS A 28 -11.04 4.05 0.68
C LYS A 28 -11.07 2.58 1.07
N PHE A 29 -10.44 2.24 2.19
CA PHE A 29 -10.50 0.90 2.77
C PHE A 29 -11.73 0.70 3.66
N ASN A 30 -12.29 1.79 4.19
CA ASN A 30 -13.47 1.80 5.05
C ASN A 30 -14.36 3.04 4.78
N ALA A 31 -15.30 3.34 5.67
CA ALA A 31 -16.29 4.39 5.45
C ALA A 31 -15.79 5.82 5.74
N LEU A 32 -14.66 5.98 6.45
CA LEU A 32 -14.12 7.27 6.92
C LEU A 32 -15.12 8.12 7.73
N GLN A 33 -16.02 7.46 8.47
CA GLN A 33 -17.09 8.12 9.20
C GLN A 33 -16.60 8.75 10.49
N ASP A 34 -15.64 8.12 11.16
CA ASP A 34 -15.13 8.56 12.45
C ASP A 34 -13.61 8.62 12.49
N GLN A 35 -13.06 8.91 13.68
CA GLN A 35 -11.62 8.99 13.88
C GLN A 35 -10.94 7.62 13.77
N SER A 36 -11.61 6.55 14.19
CA SER A 36 -11.08 5.18 14.11
C SER A 36 -10.90 4.77 12.65
N ASP A 37 -11.90 5.02 11.81
CA ASP A 37 -11.81 4.77 10.37
C ASP A 37 -10.65 5.53 9.72
N LYS A 38 -10.48 6.82 10.07
CA LYS A 38 -9.40 7.66 9.54
C LYS A 38 -8.03 7.18 9.97
N ASP A 39 -7.89 6.72 11.21
CA ASP A 39 -6.64 6.19 11.73
C ASP A 39 -6.30 4.85 11.08
N GLU A 40 -7.28 3.98 10.84
CA GLU A 40 -7.09 2.73 10.08
C GLU A 40 -6.66 3.01 8.63
N GLN A 41 -7.37 3.90 7.94
CA GLN A 41 -7.01 4.35 6.58
C GLN A 41 -5.57 4.88 6.53
N LYS A 42 -5.18 5.69 7.52
CA LYS A 42 -3.82 6.21 7.66
C LYS A 42 -2.81 5.08 7.88
N GLY A 43 -3.15 4.10 8.72
CA GLY A 43 -2.33 2.92 8.97
C GLY A 43 -2.08 2.13 7.69
N PHE A 44 -3.12 1.83 6.91
CA PHE A 44 -2.96 1.15 5.63
C PHE A 44 -2.17 1.99 4.62
N MET A 45 -2.43 3.30 4.51
CA MET A 45 -1.60 4.19 3.69
C MET A 45 -0.10 4.06 4.03
N GLN A 46 0.24 4.05 5.33
CA GLN A 46 1.62 3.91 5.80
C GLN A 46 2.21 2.54 5.49
N LEU A 47 1.44 1.46 5.61
CA LEU A 47 1.88 0.11 5.24
C LEU A 47 2.19 0.01 3.75
N PHE A 48 1.36 0.57 2.88
CA PHE A 48 1.62 0.61 1.44
C PHE A 48 2.86 1.45 1.10
N SER A 49 2.99 2.65 1.69
CA SER A 49 4.20 3.48 1.53
C SER A 49 5.46 2.77 2.03
N GLY A 50 5.38 2.09 3.17
CA GLY A 50 6.46 1.30 3.75
C GLY A 50 6.85 0.12 2.87
N ALA A 51 5.87 -0.60 2.31
CA ALA A 51 6.12 -1.70 1.39
C ALA A 51 6.87 -1.21 0.14
N VAL A 52 6.41 -0.14 -0.50
CA VAL A 52 7.03 0.38 -1.74
C VAL A 52 8.43 0.97 -1.48
N SER A 53 8.64 1.59 -0.32
CA SER A 53 9.95 2.18 0.02
C SER A 53 10.96 1.17 0.56
N GLY A 54 10.49 0.14 1.28
CA GLY A 54 11.30 -0.85 2.00
C GLY A 54 11.52 -2.16 1.26
N LEU A 55 10.53 -2.68 0.51
CA LEU A 55 10.66 -3.87 -0.33
C LEU A 55 11.31 -3.54 -1.68
N ARG A 56 12.44 -2.83 -1.64
CA ARG A 56 13.25 -2.55 -2.83
C ARG A 56 13.84 -3.85 -3.36
N ASN A 57 14.24 -3.85 -4.63
CA ASN A 57 14.92 -5.00 -5.23
C ASN A 57 16.18 -5.36 -4.42
N PRO A 58 16.19 -6.50 -3.70
CA PRO A 58 17.30 -6.90 -2.83
C PRO A 58 18.62 -7.05 -3.61
N ARG A 59 18.52 -7.54 -4.85
CA ARG A 59 19.68 -7.77 -5.75
C ARG A 59 20.28 -6.48 -6.30
N ALA A 60 19.50 -5.40 -6.38
CA ALA A 60 20.00 -4.08 -6.75
C ALA A 60 20.65 -3.33 -5.57
N HIS A 61 20.41 -3.78 -4.33
CA HIS A 61 20.80 -3.09 -3.11
C HIS A 61 21.67 -3.93 -2.15
N GLY A 62 22.27 -5.03 -2.63
CA GLY A 62 23.31 -5.77 -1.90
C GLY A 62 22.82 -6.79 -0.87
N PHE A 63 21.53 -7.13 -0.86
CA PHE A 63 21.03 -8.24 -0.05
C PHE A 63 21.30 -9.56 -0.78
N ILE A 64 22.24 -10.34 -0.25
CA ILE A 64 22.76 -11.59 -0.87
C ILE A 64 22.17 -12.86 -0.21
N ASN A 65 21.31 -12.72 0.81
CA ASN A 65 20.73 -13.88 1.48
C ASN A 65 19.33 -14.19 0.90
N ASP A 66 19.31 -15.10 -0.07
CA ASP A 66 18.10 -15.66 -0.68
C ASP A 66 17.49 -16.72 0.27
N ASP A 67 16.89 -16.25 1.36
CA ASP A 67 16.18 -17.09 2.32
C ASP A 67 14.73 -17.34 1.87
N ALA A 68 14.34 -18.61 1.81
CA ALA A 68 13.02 -19.01 1.32
C ALA A 68 11.88 -18.60 2.27
N GLU A 69 12.14 -18.61 3.58
CA GLU A 69 11.17 -18.18 4.59
C GLU A 69 10.89 -16.68 4.45
N ARG A 70 11.94 -15.86 4.42
CA ARG A 70 11.81 -14.42 4.17
C ARG A 70 11.13 -14.08 2.84
N ALA A 71 11.40 -14.85 1.79
CA ALA A 71 10.71 -14.67 0.51
C ALA A 71 9.20 -14.92 0.65
N LEU A 72 8.81 -15.98 1.37
CA LEU A 72 7.41 -16.29 1.64
C LEU A 72 6.73 -15.19 2.47
N GLU A 73 7.40 -14.65 3.48
CA GLU A 73 6.88 -13.53 4.30
C GLU A 73 6.61 -12.28 3.45
N PHE A 74 7.53 -11.91 2.56
CA PHE A 74 7.33 -10.79 1.64
C PHE A 74 6.18 -11.04 0.68
N ILE A 75 6.06 -12.24 0.11
CA ILE A 75 4.95 -12.61 -0.76
C ILE A 75 3.62 -12.54 0.00
N ALA A 76 3.57 -13.07 1.23
CA ALA A 76 2.38 -13.03 2.07
C ALA A 76 1.96 -11.60 2.40
N PHE A 77 2.93 -10.75 2.74
CA PHE A 77 2.67 -9.34 3.03
C PHE A 77 2.17 -8.57 1.80
N VAL A 78 2.81 -8.72 0.64
CA VAL A 78 2.35 -8.09 -0.61
C VAL A 78 0.97 -8.62 -1.02
N SER A 79 0.71 -9.92 -0.81
CA SER A 79 -0.60 -10.54 -1.07
C SER A 79 -1.70 -9.94 -0.19
N LEU A 80 -1.42 -9.72 1.10
CA LEU A 80 -2.34 -9.03 2.01
C LEU A 80 -2.67 -7.62 1.50
N LEU A 81 -1.66 -6.82 1.15
CA LEU A 81 -1.87 -5.48 0.62
C LEU A 81 -2.66 -5.48 -0.69
N ALA A 82 -2.40 -6.45 -1.59
CA ALA A 82 -3.16 -6.58 -2.83
C ALA A 82 -4.64 -6.85 -2.57
N LYS A 83 -4.98 -7.75 -1.64
CA LYS A 83 -6.37 -8.04 -1.27
C LYS A 83 -7.08 -6.82 -0.66
N LEU A 84 -6.40 -6.10 0.24
CA LEU A 84 -6.92 -4.84 0.80
C LEU A 84 -7.21 -3.80 -0.30
N LEU A 85 -6.34 -3.72 -1.32
CA LEU A 85 -6.56 -2.84 -2.46
C LEU A 85 -7.75 -3.27 -3.32
N ASP A 86 -7.95 -4.58 -3.50
CA ASP A 86 -9.09 -5.11 -4.27
C ASP A 86 -10.42 -4.76 -3.59
N GLU A 87 -10.48 -4.85 -2.25
CA GLU A 87 -11.63 -4.48 -1.43
C GLU A 87 -11.86 -2.96 -1.33
N ALA A 88 -10.81 -2.16 -1.54
CA ALA A 88 -10.93 -0.70 -1.47
C ALA A 88 -11.93 -0.16 -2.50
N THR A 89 -12.70 0.86 -2.14
CA THR A 89 -13.70 1.49 -3.00
C THR A 89 -13.21 2.84 -3.54
N SER A 90 -13.55 3.13 -4.80
CA SER A 90 -13.26 4.43 -5.42
C SER A 90 -14.33 5.44 -5.04
N LEU A 91 -13.93 6.71 -4.89
CA LEU A 91 -14.85 7.85 -4.98
C LEU A 91 -15.22 8.07 -6.46
N THR A 92 -16.06 7.20 -7.00
CA THR A 92 -16.83 7.48 -8.23
C THR A 92 -18.25 7.86 -7.86
#